data_AF-X1C1N4-F1
#
_entry.id   AF-X1C1N4-F1
#
_cell.length_a   1.000
_cell.length_b   1.000
_cell.length_c   1.000
_cell.angle_alpha   90.00
_cell.angle_beta   90.00
_cell.angle_gamma   90.00
#
_symmetry.space_group_name_H-M   'P 1'
#
loop_
_entity.id
_entity.type
_entity.pdbx_description
1 polymer ?
#
loop_
_entity_poly.entity_id
_entity_poly.type
_entity_poly.pdbx_seq_one_letter_code
_entity_poly.pdbx_strand_id
1 'polypeptide(L)'
;MKHRGRLLEVLRRAETGPIIDEKDFEGKLIAPTVKRLIKEYGIEFDPEKLVPSDDDLADRLYQAGLELAVEVGVFCQDTNRRLTWSRQEYEDALRFCPSEAVMGEGNDTVTVRARVPEDNTPVVVSGGAVGVPVPDELFLPLMLSYAQEPVIDLLEPASIQSVNGMPIRADSPWEILGGWKEAELVKQVVNQAGRPGMC
;
A
#
# COMPACT_ATOMS: atom_id res chain seq x y z
N MET A 1 -16.35 9.82 -10.09
CA MET A 1 -17.08 8.70 -10.72
C MET A 1 -16.23 7.76 -11.60
N LYS A 2 -14.95 8.05 -11.92
CA LYS A 2 -14.12 7.22 -12.83
C LYS A 2 -13.84 5.78 -12.34
N HIS A 3 -13.96 5.49 -11.04
CA HIS A 3 -13.61 4.18 -10.47
C HIS A 3 -14.80 3.32 -10.02
N ARG A 4 -16.04 3.82 -10.18
CA ARG A 4 -17.24 3.14 -9.65
C ARG A 4 -17.45 1.74 -10.24
N GLY A 5 -17.21 1.56 -11.54
CA GLY A 5 -17.36 0.26 -12.20
C GLY A 5 -16.38 -0.80 -11.66
N ARG A 6 -15.12 -0.42 -11.42
CA ARG A 6 -14.10 -1.32 -10.85
C ARG A 6 -14.48 -1.77 -9.44
N LEU A 7 -14.91 -0.84 -8.60
CA LEU A 7 -15.36 -1.15 -7.24
C LEU A 7 -16.55 -2.11 -7.23
N LEU A 8 -17.56 -1.86 -8.07
CA LEU A 8 -18.73 -2.75 -8.16
C LEU A 8 -18.36 -4.16 -8.62
N GLU A 9 -17.38 -4.30 -9.53
CA GLU A 9 -16.92 -5.61 -9.97
C GLU A 9 -16.17 -6.37 -8.87
N VAL A 10 -15.34 -5.68 -8.08
CA VAL A 10 -14.68 -6.27 -6.90
C VAL A 10 -15.73 -6.74 -5.89
N LEU A 11 -16.71 -5.90 -5.55
CA LEU A 11 -17.80 -6.27 -4.63
C LEU A 11 -18.61 -7.46 -5.17
N ARG A 12 -18.94 -7.46 -6.47
CA ARG A 12 -19.67 -8.56 -7.10
C ARG A 12 -18.88 -9.87 -6.99
N ARG A 13 -17.56 -9.86 -7.25
CA ARG A 13 -16.72 -11.07 -7.13
C ARG A 13 -16.54 -11.48 -5.67
N ALA A 14 -16.45 -10.53 -4.74
CA ALA A 14 -16.44 -10.83 -3.32
C ALA A 14 -17.72 -11.55 -2.88
N GLU A 15 -18.89 -11.24 -3.45
CA GLU A 15 -20.16 -11.90 -3.10
C GLU A 15 -20.41 -13.21 -3.87
N THR A 16 -19.88 -13.33 -5.10
CA THR A 16 -20.23 -14.42 -6.03
C THR A 16 -19.09 -15.37 -6.37
N GLY A 17 -17.85 -15.05 -5.98
CA GLY A 17 -16.66 -15.86 -6.25
C GLY A 17 -16.69 -17.22 -5.54
N PRO A 18 -15.86 -18.20 -5.94
CA PRO A 18 -15.82 -19.52 -5.31
C PRO A 18 -15.52 -19.42 -3.81
N ILE A 19 -16.26 -20.19 -2.99
CA ILE A 19 -16.01 -20.28 -1.56
C ILE A 19 -14.73 -21.06 -1.32
N ILE A 20 -13.87 -20.57 -0.44
CA ILE A 20 -12.66 -21.25 0.02
C ILE A 20 -12.37 -20.83 1.46
N ASP A 21 -11.89 -21.76 2.28
CA ASP A 21 -11.40 -21.45 3.62
C ASP A 21 -9.99 -20.85 3.53
N GLU A 22 -9.65 -19.94 4.44
CA GLU A 22 -8.36 -19.25 4.47
C GLU A 22 -7.17 -20.23 4.47
N LYS A 23 -7.24 -21.29 5.29
CA LYS A 23 -6.17 -22.29 5.39
C LYS A 23 -6.01 -23.06 4.08
N ASP A 24 -7.10 -23.30 3.38
CA ASP A 24 -7.08 -23.96 2.07
C ASP A 24 -6.58 -23.03 0.98
N PHE A 25 -6.93 -21.74 1.02
CA PHE A 25 -6.38 -20.73 0.11
C PHE A 25 -4.86 -20.61 0.26
N GLU A 26 -4.34 -20.56 1.48
CA GLU A 26 -2.90 -20.51 1.73
C GLU A 26 -2.21 -21.84 1.41
N GLY A 27 -2.68 -22.93 2.01
CA GLY A 27 -1.97 -24.21 2.01
C GLY A 27 -2.16 -25.04 0.74
N LYS A 28 -3.29 -24.90 0.04
CA LYS A 28 -3.62 -25.69 -1.16
C LYS A 28 -3.56 -24.89 -2.46
N LEU A 29 -3.56 -23.55 -2.39
CA LEU A 29 -3.48 -22.70 -3.57
C LEU A 29 -2.16 -21.92 -3.58
N ILE A 30 -1.92 -20.99 -2.65
CA ILE A 30 -0.71 -20.15 -2.67
C ILE A 30 0.57 -20.97 -2.59
N ALA A 31 0.76 -21.74 -1.50
CA ALA A 31 2.02 -22.43 -1.25
C ALA A 31 2.45 -23.41 -2.37
N PRO A 32 1.56 -24.30 -2.89
CA PRO A 32 1.95 -25.18 -3.98
C PRO A 32 2.16 -24.44 -5.31
N THR A 33 1.35 -23.42 -5.64
CA THR A 33 1.51 -22.66 -6.88
C THR A 33 2.82 -21.86 -6.87
N VAL A 34 3.15 -21.17 -5.77
CA VAL A 34 4.44 -20.47 -5.62
C VAL A 34 5.61 -21.45 -5.79
N LYS A 35 5.58 -22.60 -5.11
CA LYS A 35 6.64 -23.62 -5.22
C LYS A 35 6.79 -24.16 -6.64
N ARG A 36 5.67 -24.39 -7.34
CA ARG A 36 5.64 -24.84 -8.73
C ARG A 36 6.29 -23.79 -9.64
N LEU A 37 5.83 -22.54 -9.54
CA LEU A 37 6.29 -21.44 -10.39
C LEU A 37 7.77 -21.11 -10.20
N ILE A 38 8.26 -21.08 -8.95
CA ILE A 38 9.69 -20.90 -8.67
C ILE A 38 10.54 -21.94 -9.43
N LYS A 39 10.10 -23.21 -9.43
CA LYS A 39 10.79 -24.29 -10.13
C LYS A 39 10.67 -24.17 -11.66
N GLU A 40 9.47 -23.93 -12.18
CA GLU A 40 9.21 -23.85 -13.62
C GLU A 40 9.91 -22.67 -14.28
N TYR A 41 9.93 -21.52 -13.61
CA TYR A 41 10.61 -20.32 -14.08
C TYR A 41 12.07 -20.26 -13.65
N GLY A 42 12.60 -21.24 -12.90
CA GLY A 42 14.00 -21.29 -12.46
C GLY A 42 14.45 -20.05 -11.67
N ILE A 43 13.63 -19.59 -10.73
CA ILE A 43 13.87 -18.39 -9.93
C ILE A 43 14.79 -18.76 -8.76
N GLU A 44 15.95 -18.09 -8.69
CA GLU A 44 16.94 -18.29 -7.63
C GLU A 44 17.33 -16.94 -7.01
N PHE A 45 17.42 -16.89 -5.69
CA PHE A 45 17.86 -15.70 -4.96
C PHE A 45 19.31 -15.89 -4.50
N ASP A 46 20.18 -14.96 -4.90
CA ASP A 46 21.57 -14.88 -4.46
C ASP A 46 21.68 -13.89 -3.28
N PRO A 47 21.93 -14.36 -2.04
CA PRO A 47 22.00 -13.49 -0.88
C PRO A 47 23.18 -12.50 -0.93
N GLU A 48 24.20 -12.75 -1.75
CA GLU A 48 25.32 -11.83 -1.96
C GLU A 48 24.97 -10.71 -2.96
N LYS A 49 23.84 -10.83 -3.67
CA LYS A 49 23.36 -9.87 -4.67
C LYS A 49 21.91 -9.49 -4.40
N LEU A 50 21.71 -8.55 -3.47
CA LEU A 50 20.39 -8.05 -3.08
C LEU A 50 19.59 -7.45 -4.25
N VAL A 51 20.27 -6.80 -5.20
CA VAL A 51 19.66 -6.24 -6.42
C VAL A 51 20.34 -6.90 -7.62
N PRO A 52 19.73 -7.93 -8.22
CA PRO A 52 20.31 -8.61 -9.37
C PRO A 52 20.28 -7.71 -10.62
N SER A 53 21.36 -7.75 -11.41
CA SER A 53 21.46 -7.12 -12.74
C SER A 53 21.22 -8.14 -13.86
N ASP A 54 20.23 -9.03 -13.66
CA ASP A 54 19.85 -10.11 -14.58
C ASP A 54 18.44 -9.84 -15.09
N ASP A 55 18.34 -9.26 -16.30
CA ASP A 55 17.07 -8.90 -16.92
C ASP A 55 16.22 -10.14 -17.26
N ASP A 56 16.85 -11.26 -17.62
CA ASP A 56 16.14 -12.52 -17.91
C ASP A 56 15.52 -13.11 -16.63
N LEU A 57 16.19 -12.96 -15.48
CA LEU A 57 15.59 -13.29 -14.18
C LEU A 57 14.41 -12.37 -13.86
N ALA A 58 14.54 -11.06 -14.12
CA ALA A 58 13.46 -10.10 -13.89
C ALA A 58 12.22 -10.43 -14.73
N ASP A 59 12.40 -10.74 -16.02
CA ASP A 59 11.31 -11.13 -16.93
C ASP A 59 10.63 -12.43 -16.49
N ARG A 60 11.41 -13.44 -16.12
CA ARG A 60 10.87 -14.71 -15.60
C ARG A 60 10.10 -14.51 -14.30
N LEU A 61 10.61 -13.68 -13.39
CA LEU A 61 9.93 -13.33 -12.14
C LEU A 61 8.61 -12.59 -12.41
N TYR A 62 8.60 -11.64 -13.34
CA TYR A 62 7.38 -10.95 -13.75
C TYR A 62 6.33 -11.92 -14.31
N GLN A 63 6.71 -12.81 -15.23
CA GLN A 63 5.78 -13.79 -15.79
C GLN A 63 5.26 -14.77 -14.73
N ALA A 64 6.13 -15.25 -13.83
CA ALA A 64 5.73 -16.09 -12.72
C ALA A 64 4.75 -15.36 -11.78
N GLY A 65 4.99 -14.09 -11.46
CA GLY A 65 4.10 -13.28 -10.63
C GLY A 65 2.73 -13.05 -11.28
N LEU A 66 2.70 -12.80 -12.59
CA LEU A 66 1.45 -12.65 -13.34
C LEU A 66 0.67 -13.96 -13.42
N GLU A 67 1.35 -15.09 -13.67
CA GLU A 67 0.73 -16.42 -13.64
C GLU A 67 0.18 -16.76 -12.25
N LEU A 68 0.94 -16.45 -11.19
CA LEU A 68 0.49 -16.60 -9.80
C LEU A 68 -0.79 -15.79 -9.56
N ALA A 69 -0.83 -14.52 -9.96
CA ALA A 69 -1.99 -13.66 -9.76
C ALA A 69 -3.24 -14.21 -10.48
N VAL A 70 -3.08 -14.72 -11.71
CA VAL A 70 -4.18 -15.34 -12.48
C VAL A 70 -4.63 -16.65 -11.84
N GLU A 71 -3.70 -17.52 -11.45
CA GLU A 71 -4.01 -18.84 -10.90
C GLU A 71 -4.53 -18.79 -9.46
N VAL A 72 -4.11 -17.82 -8.65
CA VAL A 72 -4.48 -17.71 -7.23
C VAL A 72 -5.61 -16.71 -7.03
N GLY A 73 -5.57 -15.55 -7.68
CA GLY A 73 -6.50 -14.46 -7.41
C GLY A 73 -6.32 -13.87 -6.00
N VAL A 74 -7.38 -13.35 -5.41
CA VAL A 74 -7.38 -12.65 -4.11
C VAL A 74 -8.43 -13.27 -3.20
N PHE A 75 -8.10 -13.45 -1.93
CA PHE A 75 -9.04 -13.94 -0.91
C PHE A 75 -9.74 -12.78 -0.21
N CYS A 76 -11.06 -12.86 -0.10
CA CYS A 76 -11.87 -11.94 0.70
C CYS A 76 -12.25 -12.66 2.01
N GLN A 77 -11.64 -12.22 3.11
CA GLN A 77 -11.83 -12.79 4.43
C GLN A 77 -13.29 -12.65 4.92
N ASP A 78 -13.94 -11.52 4.65
CA ASP A 78 -15.32 -11.25 5.10
C ASP A 78 -16.34 -12.23 4.51
N THR A 79 -16.11 -12.71 3.29
CA THR A 79 -17.06 -13.56 2.56
C THR A 79 -16.55 -15.00 2.39
N ASN A 80 -15.32 -15.29 2.81
CA ASN A 80 -14.61 -16.55 2.55
C ASN A 80 -14.65 -16.95 1.07
N ARG A 81 -14.40 -15.98 0.19
CA ARG A 81 -14.47 -16.18 -1.26
C ARG A 81 -13.19 -15.74 -1.96
N ARG A 82 -12.91 -16.45 -3.04
CA ARG A 82 -11.80 -16.18 -3.93
C ARG A 82 -12.28 -15.33 -5.10
N LEU A 83 -11.66 -14.18 -5.29
CA LEU A 83 -11.83 -13.34 -6.45
C LEU A 83 -10.80 -13.75 -7.48
N THR A 84 -11.22 -14.12 -8.68
CA THR A 84 -10.34 -14.49 -9.80
C THR A 84 -10.45 -13.47 -10.90
N TRP A 85 -9.37 -13.27 -11.66
CA TRP A 85 -9.33 -12.41 -12.85
C TRP A 85 -8.59 -13.13 -13.97
N SER A 86 -8.97 -12.79 -15.20
CA SER A 86 -8.26 -13.25 -16.39
C SER A 86 -6.91 -12.53 -16.54
N ARG A 87 -5.98 -13.15 -17.26
CA ARG A 87 -4.69 -12.53 -17.62
C ARG A 87 -4.88 -11.17 -18.30
N GLN A 88 -5.84 -11.06 -19.23
CA GLN A 88 -6.14 -9.81 -19.92
C GLN A 88 -6.57 -8.70 -18.96
N GLU A 89 -7.35 -9.00 -17.94
CA GLU A 89 -7.77 -7.99 -16.94
C GLU A 89 -6.58 -7.45 -16.15
N TYR A 90 -5.62 -8.30 -15.79
CA TYR A 90 -4.38 -7.86 -15.14
C TYR A 90 -3.52 -7.02 -16.09
N GLU A 91 -3.30 -7.48 -17.32
CA GLU A 91 -2.50 -6.78 -18.33
C GLU A 91 -3.11 -5.41 -18.69
N ASP A 92 -4.43 -5.34 -18.85
CA ASP A 92 -5.14 -4.08 -19.07
C ASP A 92 -4.99 -3.14 -17.87
N ALA A 93 -5.12 -3.66 -16.64
CA ALA A 93 -4.94 -2.84 -15.43
C ALA A 93 -3.52 -2.25 -15.34
N LEU A 94 -2.49 -3.06 -15.62
CA LEU A 94 -1.09 -2.64 -15.64
C LEU A 94 -0.83 -1.59 -16.73
N ARG A 95 -1.40 -1.77 -17.93
CA ARG A 95 -1.25 -0.82 -19.05
C ARG A 95 -1.79 0.57 -18.73
N PHE A 96 -2.83 0.66 -17.90
CA PHE A 96 -3.43 1.93 -17.49
C PHE A 96 -2.96 2.42 -16.12
N CYS A 97 -1.93 1.79 -15.55
CA CYS A 97 -1.32 2.27 -14.31
C CYS A 97 -0.64 3.63 -14.54
N PRO A 98 -0.91 4.65 -13.72
CA PRO A 98 -0.24 5.94 -13.85
C PRO A 98 1.27 5.79 -13.59
N SER A 99 2.09 6.46 -14.40
CA SER A 99 3.55 6.51 -14.22
C SER A 99 4.00 7.54 -13.19
N GLU A 100 3.09 8.42 -12.76
CA GLU A 100 3.36 9.45 -11.77
C GLU A 100 2.10 9.83 -10.98
N ALA A 101 2.32 10.37 -9.78
CA ALA A 101 1.29 10.94 -8.92
C ALA A 101 1.80 12.24 -8.29
N VAL A 102 0.98 13.27 -8.32
CA VAL A 102 1.25 14.55 -7.66
C VAL A 102 0.61 14.52 -6.28
N MET A 103 1.41 14.77 -5.25
CA MET A 103 1.02 14.77 -3.85
C MET A 103 1.30 16.16 -3.25
N GLY A 104 0.49 16.55 -2.27
CA GLY A 104 0.59 17.87 -1.63
C GLY A 104 0.16 19.03 -2.53
N GLU A 105 0.28 20.25 -2.00
CA GLU A 105 -0.22 21.48 -2.61
C GLU A 105 0.78 22.64 -2.48
N GLY A 106 0.67 23.62 -3.38
CA GLY A 106 1.48 24.85 -3.31
C GLY A 106 2.98 24.60 -3.35
N ASN A 107 3.71 25.14 -2.37
CA ASN A 107 5.16 25.01 -2.29
C ASN A 107 5.63 23.63 -1.80
N ASP A 108 4.71 22.84 -1.25
CA ASP A 108 4.99 21.51 -0.70
C ASP A 108 4.60 20.39 -1.68
N THR A 109 4.21 20.73 -2.91
CA THR A 109 3.85 19.75 -3.94
C THR A 109 5.06 18.93 -4.38
N VAL A 110 4.92 17.61 -4.38
CA VAL A 110 5.92 16.66 -4.89
C VAL A 110 5.31 15.73 -5.95
N THR A 111 6.12 15.32 -6.92
CA THR A 111 5.70 14.37 -7.97
C THR A 111 6.43 13.06 -7.78
N VAL A 112 5.71 12.05 -7.28
CA VAL A 112 6.17 10.67 -7.23
C VAL A 112 6.14 10.12 -8.66
N ARG A 113 7.28 9.68 -9.18
CA ARG A 113 7.40 9.13 -10.54
C ARG A 113 7.98 7.73 -10.52
N ALA A 114 7.61 6.92 -11.50
CA ALA A 114 8.24 5.63 -11.74
C ALA A 114 9.74 5.83 -11.99
N ARG A 115 10.57 5.09 -11.24
CA ARG A 115 12.02 5.02 -11.42
C ARG A 115 12.39 3.67 -12.00
N VAL A 116 13.47 3.64 -12.76
CA VAL A 116 14.05 2.41 -13.33
C VAL A 116 15.37 2.08 -12.63
N PRO A 117 15.93 0.86 -12.79
CA PRO A 117 17.27 0.57 -12.30
C PRO A 117 18.27 1.65 -12.75
N GLU A 118 19.20 2.00 -11.86
CA GLU A 118 20.24 3.04 -12.07
C GLU A 118 19.74 4.49 -12.19
N ASP A 119 18.43 4.74 -12.11
CA ASP A 119 17.89 6.10 -12.05
C ASP A 119 18.48 6.88 -10.86
N ASN A 120 19.09 8.03 -11.11
CA ASN A 120 19.73 8.86 -10.10
C ASN A 120 18.84 9.99 -9.57
N THR A 121 17.59 10.07 -10.04
CA THR A 121 16.59 10.99 -9.50
C THR A 121 16.37 10.67 -8.02
N PRO A 122 16.44 11.66 -7.12
CA PRO A 122 16.11 11.47 -5.71
C PRO A 122 14.72 10.85 -5.54
N VAL A 123 14.60 9.95 -4.58
CA VAL A 123 13.30 9.38 -4.21
C VAL A 123 12.47 10.42 -3.47
N VAL A 124 11.16 10.37 -3.63
CA VAL A 124 10.25 11.05 -2.71
C VAL A 124 10.30 10.31 -1.36
N VAL A 125 10.60 11.05 -0.30
CA VAL A 125 10.73 10.49 1.05
C VAL A 125 9.42 10.65 1.80
N SER A 126 8.69 9.54 1.95
CA SER A 126 7.59 9.45 2.92
C SER A 126 8.17 9.10 4.29
N GLY A 127 8.02 10.00 5.26
CA GLY A 127 8.66 9.88 6.57
C GLY A 127 7.72 10.26 7.71
N GLY A 128 7.90 9.62 8.86
CA GLY A 128 7.04 9.84 10.01
C GLY A 128 7.04 8.65 10.95
N ALA A 129 5.97 8.53 11.74
CA ALA A 129 5.82 7.45 12.69
C ALA A 129 5.14 6.20 12.10
N VAL A 130 4.65 6.26 10.85
CA VAL A 130 4.16 5.10 10.08
C VAL A 130 3.15 4.25 10.87
N GLY A 131 2.13 4.90 11.42
CA GLY A 131 1.05 4.24 12.17
C GLY A 131 1.46 3.67 13.54
N VAL A 132 2.64 4.01 14.06
CA VAL A 132 3.01 3.65 15.44
C VAL A 132 2.07 4.36 16.41
N PRO A 133 1.41 3.63 17.33
CA PRO A 133 0.53 4.25 18.31
C PRO A 133 1.34 5.03 19.35
N VAL A 134 0.90 6.25 19.64
CA VAL A 134 1.59 7.14 20.58
C VAL A 134 0.63 7.73 21.62
N PRO A 135 1.14 8.07 22.82
CA PRO A 135 0.39 8.90 23.75
C PRO A 135 -0.04 10.22 23.09
N ASP A 136 -1.27 10.65 23.36
CA ASP A 136 -1.87 11.86 22.77
C ASP A 136 -0.98 13.09 22.93
N GLU A 137 -0.34 13.26 24.09
CA GLU A 137 0.55 14.38 24.40
C GLU A 137 1.86 14.38 23.60
N LEU A 138 2.27 13.22 23.09
CA LEU A 138 3.47 13.06 22.28
C LEU A 138 3.20 13.20 20.78
N PHE A 139 1.94 13.14 20.34
CA PHE A 139 1.60 13.19 18.93
C PHE A 139 2.19 14.43 18.24
N LEU A 140 1.85 15.63 18.73
CA LEU A 140 2.32 16.89 18.12
C LEU A 140 3.84 17.03 18.12
N PRO A 141 4.56 16.91 19.26
CA PRO A 141 6.02 17.09 19.26
C PRO A 141 6.75 16.02 18.44
N LEU A 142 6.26 14.77 18.43
CA LEU A 142 6.85 13.71 17.61
C LEU A 142 6.64 14.01 16.12
N MET A 143 5.41 14.29 15.70
CA MET A 143 5.11 14.52 14.30
C MET A 143 5.78 15.79 13.77
N LEU A 144 5.89 16.85 14.59
CA LEU A 144 6.64 18.05 14.23
C LEU A 144 8.13 17.76 14.00
N SER A 145 8.71 16.83 14.76
CA SER A 145 10.12 16.44 14.57
C SER A 145 10.41 15.83 13.19
N TYR A 146 9.40 15.24 12.54
CA TYR A 146 9.50 14.78 11.15
C TYR A 146 9.16 15.91 10.16
N ALA A 147 8.02 16.59 10.34
CA ALA A 147 7.53 17.56 9.37
C ALA A 147 8.51 18.74 9.11
N GLN A 148 9.30 19.12 10.13
CA GLN A 148 10.30 20.18 10.02
C GLN A 148 11.54 19.78 9.22
N GLU A 149 11.78 18.49 9.00
CA GLU A 149 13.00 18.02 8.33
C GLU A 149 12.87 18.23 6.81
N PRO A 150 13.80 18.96 6.17
CA PRO A 150 13.70 19.28 4.74
C PRO A 150 13.89 18.06 3.83
N VAL A 151 14.36 16.94 4.37
CA VAL A 151 14.49 15.67 3.63
C VAL A 151 13.17 14.93 3.50
N ILE A 152 12.16 15.26 4.31
CA ILE A 152 10.86 14.57 4.31
C ILE A 152 9.91 15.30 3.37
N ASP A 153 9.44 14.62 2.34
CA ASP A 153 8.53 15.16 1.33
C ASP A 153 7.06 14.96 1.70
N LEU A 154 6.73 13.78 2.25
CA LEU A 154 5.39 13.36 2.65
C LEU A 154 5.39 12.90 4.12
N LEU A 155 4.30 13.15 4.85
CA LEU A 155 4.22 12.88 6.28
C LEU A 155 3.40 11.62 6.58
N GLU A 156 4.03 10.59 7.14
CA GLU A 156 3.35 9.38 7.60
C GLU A 156 2.94 9.53 9.08
N PRO A 157 1.66 9.68 9.41
CA PRO A 157 1.23 9.99 10.76
C PRO A 157 1.49 8.86 11.76
N ALA A 158 1.66 9.22 13.02
CA ALA A 158 1.49 8.32 14.14
C ALA A 158 0.00 7.95 14.28
N SER A 159 -0.33 6.89 15.01
CA SER A 159 -1.71 6.60 15.39
C SER A 159 -2.03 7.18 16.76
N ILE A 160 -3.13 7.91 16.87
CA ILE A 160 -3.66 8.29 18.18
C ILE A 160 -4.36 7.10 18.85
N GLN A 161 -4.32 7.05 20.18
CA GLN A 161 -4.95 5.96 20.94
C GLN A 161 -6.28 6.37 21.57
N SER A 162 -6.54 7.68 21.70
CA SER A 162 -7.74 8.18 22.37
C SER A 162 -8.29 9.47 21.77
N VAL A 163 -9.58 9.70 22.00
CA VAL A 163 -10.28 10.95 21.72
C VAL A 163 -10.98 11.39 23.00
N ASN A 164 -10.68 12.59 23.50
CA ASN A 164 -11.26 13.13 24.73
C ASN A 164 -11.14 12.17 25.94
N GLY A 165 -10.00 11.48 26.06
CA GLY A 165 -9.75 10.50 27.12
C GLY A 165 -10.46 9.15 26.94
N MET A 166 -11.20 8.97 25.84
CA MET A 166 -11.86 7.71 25.51
C MET A 166 -11.02 6.91 24.52
N PRO A 167 -10.78 5.61 24.77
CA PRO A 167 -10.02 4.77 23.85
C PRO A 167 -10.76 4.60 22.52
N ILE A 168 -10.02 4.64 21.41
CA ILE A 168 -10.57 4.38 20.09
C ILE A 168 -10.81 2.87 19.96
N ARG A 169 -12.06 2.49 19.64
CA ARG A 169 -12.46 1.09 19.43
C ARG A 169 -12.93 0.93 17.99
N ALA A 170 -12.42 -0.11 17.32
CA ALA A 170 -12.89 -0.52 16.00
C ALA A 170 -14.40 -0.78 16.01
N ASP A 171 -15.05 -0.55 14.87
CA ASP A 171 -16.50 -0.72 14.68
C ASP A 171 -17.35 0.12 15.63
N SER A 172 -16.84 1.28 16.05
CA SER A 172 -17.56 2.20 16.93
C SER A 172 -17.48 3.64 16.43
N PRO A 173 -18.40 4.53 16.85
CA PRO A 173 -18.31 5.96 16.51
C PRO A 173 -16.99 6.61 16.93
N TRP A 174 -16.25 6.04 17.89
CA TRP A 174 -14.93 6.52 18.30
C TRP A 174 -13.88 6.37 17.21
N GLU A 175 -14.00 5.38 16.32
CA GLU A 175 -13.11 5.21 15.18
C GLU A 175 -13.24 6.38 14.19
N ILE A 176 -14.48 6.79 13.90
CA ILE A 176 -14.76 7.96 13.05
C ILE A 176 -14.19 9.23 13.67
N LEU A 177 -14.44 9.45 14.97
CA LEU A 177 -13.90 10.60 15.69
C LEU A 177 -12.36 10.56 15.77
N GLY A 178 -11.79 9.36 15.89
CA GLY A 178 -10.35 9.13 15.87
C GLY A 178 -9.73 9.58 14.54
N GLY A 179 -10.26 9.09 13.41
CA GLY A 179 -9.78 9.48 12.09
C GLY A 179 -9.89 10.97 11.82
N TRP A 180 -10.96 11.63 12.28
CA TRP A 180 -11.07 13.10 12.17
C TRP A 180 -10.04 13.83 13.02
N LYS A 181 -9.89 13.47 14.30
CA LYS A 181 -8.91 14.10 15.19
C LYS A 181 -7.49 13.91 14.66
N GLU A 182 -7.15 12.72 14.18
CA GLU A 182 -5.83 12.45 13.59
C GLU A 182 -5.55 13.36 12.40
N ALA A 183 -6.51 13.48 11.47
CA ALA A 183 -6.39 14.38 10.32
C ALA A 183 -6.25 15.86 10.73
N GLU A 184 -6.95 16.31 11.77
CA GLU A 184 -6.82 17.67 12.31
C GLU A 184 -5.45 17.90 12.93
N LEU A 185 -4.92 16.94 13.69
CA LEU A 185 -3.60 17.03 14.31
C LEU A 185 -2.50 17.03 13.24
N VAL A 186 -2.60 16.21 12.20
CA VAL A 186 -1.66 16.22 11.07
C VAL A 186 -1.65 17.59 10.39
N LYS A 187 -2.84 18.15 10.10
CA LYS A 187 -2.95 19.51 9.56
C LYS A 187 -2.32 20.54 10.49
N GLN A 188 -2.52 20.41 11.79
CA GLN A 188 -1.89 21.30 12.77
C GLN A 188 -0.35 21.20 12.71
N VAL A 189 0.19 19.98 12.62
CA VAL A 189 1.64 19.73 12.53
C VAL A 189 2.24 20.40 11.30
N VAL A 190 1.68 20.14 10.11
CA VAL A 190 2.25 20.67 8.85
C VAL A 190 2.13 22.19 8.78
N ASN A 191 1.07 22.77 9.36
CA ASN A 191 0.95 24.22 9.53
C ASN A 191 2.03 24.79 10.47
N GLN A 192 2.29 24.13 11.61
CA GLN A 192 3.32 24.57 12.56
C GLN A 192 4.74 24.43 11.98
N ALA A 193 4.96 23.44 11.12
CA ALA A 193 6.22 23.26 10.38
C ALA A 193 6.41 24.29 9.24
N GLY A 194 5.41 25.13 8.95
CA GLY A 194 5.46 26.09 7.85
C GLY A 194 5.28 25.45 6.46
N ARG A 195 4.71 24.25 6.41
CA ARG A 195 4.55 23.41 5.21
C ARG A 195 3.07 23.01 5.01
N PRO A 196 2.14 23.97 4.92
CA PRO A 196 0.70 23.70 4.97
C PRO A 196 0.18 22.85 3.81
N GLY A 197 0.92 22.74 2.71
CA GLY A 197 0.56 21.90 1.57
C GLY A 197 1.15 20.49 1.63
N MET A 198 1.91 20.15 2.68
CA MET A 198 2.47 18.80 2.86
C MET A 198 1.33 17.80 3.07
N CYS A 199 1.38 16.70 2.33
CA CYS A 199 0.40 15.60 2.40
C CYS A 199 0.83 14.54 3.41
#